data_AF-W2GLV5-F1
#
_entry.id   AF-W2GLV5-F1
#
_cell.length_a   1.000
_cell.length_b   1.000
_cell.length_c   1.000
_cell.angle_alpha   90.00
_cell.angle_beta   90.00
_cell.angle_gamma   90.00
#
_symmetry.space_group_name_H-M   'P 1'
#
loop_
_entity.id
_entity.type
_entity.pdbx_description
1 polymer ?
#
loop_
_entity_poly.entity_id
_entity_poly.type
_entity_poly.pdbx_seq_one_letter_code
_entity_poly.pdbx_strand_id
1 'polypeptide(L)'
;MQQHSAQHLFSAIAEQYGYDTTTWSLGEERCNVELVPMNGASASEVTTGKKSGKEKNVIPAETLQKIEEKVNEAIVSGLAMTPSFAKPGTEEWEKIAAKFEPGQTPKAMRIVTIDGLDVNPCCGTHVQNLAQLRSLRVLSTEYARGASRVWFVAGERVNREFSRMLRNEHAMTKLLSSAPDDHASRVERLLQFQKSATKELKNLQKELAASIARDLMAQTSEGVVTYHRDEGDLGFLQTLLSMLGDAKNDAVFVLTAGELLGEGLFLIAGPPEFIIAHGKSVLPLIDGKGGSGKNGIIQGKAKGLANVDALVAKLQEFRLQQ
;
A
#
# COMPACT_ATOMS: atom_id res chain seq x y z
N MET A 1 0.44 -25.37 -22.96
CA MET A 1 0.57 -24.95 -24.37
C MET A 1 0.68 -23.44 -24.52
N GLN A 2 -0.40 -22.65 -24.52
CA GLN A 2 -0.33 -21.20 -24.82
C GLN A 2 0.70 -20.43 -23.99
N GLN A 3 0.70 -20.60 -22.67
CA GLN A 3 1.58 -19.85 -21.77
C GLN A 3 3.07 -20.17 -21.96
N HIS A 4 3.37 -21.44 -22.22
CA HIS A 4 4.74 -21.89 -22.44
C HIS A 4 5.24 -21.39 -23.80
N SER A 5 4.46 -21.56 -24.86
CA SER A 5 4.79 -20.99 -26.18
C SER A 5 4.94 -19.47 -26.16
N ALA A 6 4.09 -18.77 -25.41
CA ALA A 6 4.20 -17.34 -25.20
C ALA A 6 5.49 -16.94 -24.48
N GLN A 7 5.95 -17.73 -23.50
CA GLN A 7 7.23 -17.50 -22.84
C GLN A 7 8.40 -17.63 -23.82
N HIS A 8 8.46 -18.69 -24.64
CA HIS A 8 9.53 -18.85 -25.64
C HIS A 8 9.54 -17.69 -26.63
N LEU A 9 8.37 -17.33 -27.16
CA LEU A 9 8.23 -16.21 -28.08
C LEU A 9 8.69 -14.89 -27.44
N PHE A 10 8.26 -14.62 -26.20
CA PHE A 10 8.63 -13.41 -25.49
C PHE A 10 10.14 -13.35 -25.24
N SER A 11 10.74 -14.45 -24.79
CA SER A 11 12.19 -14.54 -24.56
C SER A 11 12.99 -14.37 -25.85
N ALA A 12 12.58 -15.00 -26.94
CA ALA A 12 13.24 -14.87 -28.25
C ALA A 12 13.22 -13.42 -28.77
N ILE A 13 12.10 -12.72 -28.62
CA ILE A 13 12.02 -11.31 -28.99
C ILE A 13 12.85 -10.46 -28.03
N ALA A 14 12.79 -10.69 -26.71
CA ALA A 14 13.58 -9.92 -25.75
C ALA A 14 15.10 -10.04 -25.99
N GLU A 15 15.58 -11.20 -26.42
CA GLU A 15 16.97 -11.43 -26.81
C GLU A 15 17.40 -10.52 -27.97
N GLN A 16 16.54 -10.31 -28.97
CA GLN A 16 16.80 -9.36 -30.08
C GLN A 16 16.93 -7.90 -29.61
N TYR A 17 16.35 -7.58 -28.45
CA TYR A 17 16.49 -6.28 -27.79
C TYR A 17 17.63 -6.25 -26.75
N GLY A 18 18.49 -7.27 -26.71
CA GLY A 18 19.67 -7.32 -25.85
C GLY A 18 19.39 -7.76 -24.41
N TYR A 19 18.30 -8.51 -24.18
CA TYR A 19 17.95 -9.02 -22.86
C TYR A 19 17.91 -10.55 -22.82
N ASP A 20 18.71 -11.14 -21.93
CA ASP A 20 18.68 -12.56 -21.63
C ASP A 20 17.56 -12.90 -20.63
N THR A 21 16.87 -14.01 -20.88
CA THR A 21 15.95 -14.59 -19.89
C THR A 21 16.72 -15.49 -18.93
N THR A 22 16.74 -15.14 -17.64
CA THR A 22 17.42 -15.94 -16.60
C THR A 22 16.51 -16.96 -15.96
N THR A 23 15.27 -16.55 -15.65
CA THR A 23 14.26 -17.41 -15.02
C THR A 23 12.88 -17.09 -15.58
N TRP A 24 11.95 -18.01 -15.38
CA TRP A 24 10.55 -17.81 -15.74
C TRP A 24 9.64 -18.66 -14.86
N SER A 25 8.36 -18.28 -14.81
CA SER A 25 7.32 -19.04 -14.12
C SER A 25 5.99 -18.94 -14.86
N LEU A 26 5.30 -20.08 -14.96
CA LEU A 26 3.99 -20.18 -15.59
C LEU A 26 2.93 -20.44 -14.51
N GLY A 27 2.66 -19.42 -13.70
CA GLY A 27 1.65 -19.50 -12.64
C GLY A 27 0.24 -19.79 -13.16
N GLU A 28 -0.69 -20.05 -12.25
CA GLU A 28 -2.08 -20.39 -12.59
C GLU A 28 -2.81 -19.27 -13.34
N GLU A 29 -2.60 -18.03 -12.89
CA GLU A 29 -3.27 -16.85 -13.46
C GLU A 29 -2.35 -16.00 -14.33
N ARG A 30 -1.07 -15.92 -13.98
CA ARG A 30 -0.10 -15.01 -14.65
C ARG A 30 1.24 -15.71 -14.84
N CYS A 31 1.95 -15.29 -15.87
CA CYS A 31 3.30 -15.75 -16.17
C CYS A 31 4.30 -14.65 -15.86
N ASN A 32 5.56 -15.02 -15.65
CA ASN A 32 6.65 -14.06 -15.66
C ASN A 32 7.91 -14.61 -16.32
N VAL A 33 8.73 -13.68 -16.79
CA VAL A 33 10.13 -13.88 -17.17
C VAL A 33 10.99 -12.89 -16.41
N GLU A 34 12.20 -13.28 -16.04
CA GLU A 34 13.22 -12.41 -15.49
C GLU A 34 14.26 -12.10 -16.57
N LEU A 35 14.38 -10.82 -16.88
CA LEU A 35 15.27 -10.31 -17.93
C LEU A 35 16.49 -9.62 -17.32
N VAL A 36 17.67 -9.89 -17.86
CA VAL A 36 18.91 -9.17 -17.58
C VAL A 36 19.52 -8.65 -18.87
N PRO A 37 20.17 -7.48 -18.88
CA PRO A 37 20.89 -7.03 -20.06
C PRO A 37 22.01 -8.01 -20.42
N MET A 38 22.16 -8.32 -21.71
CA MET A 38 23.31 -9.05 -22.22
C MET A 38 24.60 -8.25 -21.99
N ASN A 39 25.71 -8.93 -21.70
CA ASN A 39 27.01 -8.28 -21.50
C ASN A 39 27.37 -7.43 -22.74
N GLY A 40 27.34 -6.09 -22.58
CA GLY A 40 27.57 -5.13 -23.67
C GLY A 40 26.35 -4.27 -24.04
N ALA A 41 25.14 -4.66 -23.63
CA ALA A 41 23.95 -3.82 -23.66
C ALA A 41 24.00 -2.82 -22.49
N SER A 42 25.02 -1.94 -22.49
CA SER A 42 24.85 -0.66 -21.81
C SER A 42 23.63 -0.01 -22.46
N ALA A 43 22.68 0.41 -21.63
CA ALA A 43 21.55 1.23 -22.05
C ALA A 43 22.08 2.49 -22.74
N SER A 44 22.32 2.40 -24.04
CA SER A 44 22.76 3.53 -24.84
C SER A 44 21.53 4.35 -25.19
N GLU A 45 21.58 5.59 -24.71
CA GLU A 45 20.79 6.75 -25.15
C GLU A 45 19.35 6.89 -24.62
N VAL A 46 19.22 7.23 -23.34
CA VAL A 46 18.33 8.33 -22.96
C VAL A 46 19.12 9.37 -22.17
N THR A 47 19.40 10.49 -22.84
CA THR A 47 19.93 11.70 -22.25
C THR A 47 18.90 12.32 -21.31
N THR A 48 19.27 12.57 -20.05
CA THR A 48 19.16 13.88 -19.39
C THR A 48 19.70 13.76 -17.96
N GLY A 49 20.65 14.64 -17.64
CA GLY A 49 21.53 14.47 -16.50
C GLY A 49 20.86 14.59 -15.14
N LYS A 50 21.28 13.74 -14.21
CA LYS A 50 21.68 14.10 -12.84
C LYS A 50 22.26 12.90 -12.09
N LYS A 51 23.55 13.02 -11.75
CA LYS A 51 24.32 12.43 -10.64
C LYS A 51 23.93 11.05 -10.06
N SER A 52 24.85 10.10 -10.26
CA SER A 52 25.32 9.09 -9.30
C SER A 52 24.29 8.48 -8.34
N GLY A 53 23.49 7.55 -8.86
CA GLY A 53 22.87 6.47 -8.11
C GLY A 53 23.13 5.18 -8.89
N LYS A 54 23.41 4.07 -8.20
CA LYS A 54 23.63 2.73 -8.76
C LYS A 54 22.65 2.50 -9.93
N GLU A 55 23.14 2.50 -11.18
CA GLU A 55 22.30 2.31 -12.36
C GLU A 55 21.56 0.99 -12.19
N LYS A 56 20.25 1.08 -11.98
CA LYS A 56 19.43 -0.11 -11.92
C LYS A 56 19.26 -0.54 -13.37
N ASN A 57 19.71 -1.75 -13.69
CA ASN A 57 19.52 -2.41 -14.99
C ASN A 57 18.05 -2.80 -15.20
N VAL A 58 17.13 -1.85 -15.02
CA VAL A 58 15.71 -2.01 -15.27
C VAL A 58 15.48 -1.87 -16.75
N ILE A 59 14.71 -2.77 -17.33
CA ILE A 59 14.26 -2.62 -18.72
C ILE A 59 13.47 -1.31 -18.86
N PRO A 60 13.83 -0.40 -19.79
CA PRO A 60 13.06 0.80 -20.04
C PRO A 60 11.64 0.46 -20.50
N ALA A 61 10.65 1.22 -20.04
CA ALA A 61 9.23 0.98 -20.37
C ALA A 61 8.98 1.00 -21.89
N GLU A 62 9.62 1.92 -22.63
CA GLU A 62 9.53 2.00 -24.08
C GLU A 62 10.11 0.76 -24.78
N THR A 63 11.22 0.23 -24.28
CA THR A 63 11.82 -1.01 -24.81
C THR A 63 10.89 -2.18 -24.59
N LEU A 64 10.31 -2.29 -23.40
CA LEU A 64 9.36 -3.35 -23.08
C LEU A 64 8.08 -3.27 -23.93
N GLN A 65 7.59 -2.05 -24.19
CA GLN A 65 6.47 -1.83 -25.10
C GLN A 65 6.80 -2.34 -26.52
N LYS A 66 7.98 -1.99 -27.05
CA LYS A 66 8.43 -2.47 -28.37
C LYS A 66 8.54 -4.01 -28.43
N ILE A 67 9.02 -4.64 -27.36
CA ILE A 67 9.05 -6.10 -27.22
C ILE A 67 7.62 -6.66 -27.27
N GLU A 68 6.67 -6.11 -26.51
CA GLU A 68 5.27 -6.55 -26.53
C GLU A 68 4.64 -6.40 -27.93
N GLU A 69 4.90 -5.27 -28.61
CA GLU A 69 4.43 -5.02 -29.98
C GLU A 69 4.97 -6.08 -30.95
N LYS A 70 6.29 -6.34 -30.95
CA LYS A 70 6.94 -7.35 -31.80
C LYS A 70 6.46 -8.77 -31.52
N VAL A 71 6.24 -9.11 -30.25
CA VAL A 71 5.62 -10.38 -29.87
C VAL A 71 4.25 -10.52 -30.51
N ASN A 72 3.40 -9.49 -30.44
CA ASN A 72 2.08 -9.55 -31.03
C ASN A 72 2.10 -9.55 -32.57
N GLU A 73 3.06 -8.88 -33.21
CA GLU A 73 3.29 -8.99 -34.66
C GLU A 73 3.63 -10.42 -35.09
N ALA A 74 4.50 -11.12 -34.33
CA ALA A 74 4.84 -12.52 -34.58
C ALA A 74 3.63 -13.45 -34.34
N ILE A 75 2.79 -13.17 -33.35
CA ILE A 75 1.53 -13.88 -33.12
C ILE A 75 0.60 -13.74 -34.33
N VAL A 76 0.41 -12.52 -34.82
CA VAL A 76 -0.45 -12.24 -35.99
C VAL A 76 0.10 -12.92 -37.25
N SER A 77 1.42 -12.95 -37.42
CA SER A 77 2.08 -13.63 -38.54
C SER A 77 1.88 -15.15 -38.52
N GLY A 78 1.47 -15.73 -37.39
CA GLY A 78 1.09 -17.14 -37.31
C GLY A 78 2.23 -18.12 -37.57
N LEU A 79 3.46 -17.74 -37.24
CA LEU A 79 4.66 -18.57 -37.49
C LEU A 79 4.48 -19.98 -36.90
N ALA A 80 4.99 -20.99 -37.63
CA ALA A 80 4.90 -22.37 -37.17
C ALA A 80 5.75 -22.59 -35.92
N MET A 81 5.22 -23.37 -34.97
CA MET A 81 5.97 -23.79 -33.79
C MET A 81 6.08 -25.32 -33.78
N THR A 82 7.23 -25.82 -34.21
CA THR A 82 7.45 -27.23 -34.53
C THR A 82 8.36 -27.89 -33.51
N PRO A 83 7.89 -28.91 -32.77
CA PRO A 83 8.78 -29.75 -31.96
C PRO A 83 9.53 -30.76 -32.84
N SER A 84 10.82 -30.91 -32.61
CA SER A 84 11.64 -31.93 -33.29
C SER A 84 12.78 -32.41 -32.36
N PHE A 85 13.62 -33.32 -32.84
CA PHE A 85 14.84 -33.73 -32.15
C PHE A 85 16.06 -33.17 -32.90
N ALA A 86 16.93 -32.48 -32.18
CA ALA A 86 18.19 -32.00 -32.75
C ALA A 86 19.04 -33.18 -33.19
N LYS A 87 19.71 -33.04 -34.35
CA LYS A 87 20.56 -34.09 -34.93
C LYS A 87 22.02 -33.85 -34.52
N PRO A 88 22.74 -34.85 -33.99
CA PRO A 88 24.17 -34.72 -33.71
C PRO A 88 24.97 -34.16 -34.88
N GLY A 89 25.87 -33.20 -34.62
CA GLY A 89 26.71 -32.55 -35.62
C GLY A 89 26.05 -31.40 -36.40
N THR A 90 24.82 -30.99 -36.06
CA THR A 90 24.20 -29.75 -36.57
C THR A 90 24.57 -28.54 -35.73
N GLU A 91 24.48 -27.34 -36.29
CA GLU A 91 24.78 -26.10 -35.55
C GLU A 91 23.89 -25.94 -34.31
N GLU A 92 22.61 -26.29 -34.42
CA GLU A 92 21.69 -26.24 -33.29
C GLU A 92 22.07 -27.26 -32.21
N TRP A 93 22.51 -28.45 -32.60
CA TRP A 93 23.01 -29.46 -31.67
C TRP A 93 24.24 -28.96 -30.93
N GLU A 94 25.26 -28.46 -31.63
CA GLU A 94 26.50 -27.99 -31.01
C GLU A 94 26.24 -26.80 -30.07
N LYS A 95 25.38 -25.85 -30.46
CA LYS A 95 24.99 -24.70 -29.63
C LYS A 95 24.34 -25.14 -28.32
N ILE A 96 23.49 -26.15 -28.36
CA ILE A 96 22.81 -26.68 -27.17
C ILE A 96 23.76 -27.57 -26.36
N ALA A 97 24.52 -28.44 -27.02
CA ALA A 97 25.46 -29.36 -26.40
C ALA A 97 26.56 -28.63 -25.62
N ALA A 98 27.00 -27.45 -26.09
CA ALA A 98 27.95 -26.58 -25.39
C ALA A 98 27.50 -26.12 -23.99
N LYS A 99 26.20 -26.21 -23.68
CA LYS A 99 25.65 -25.89 -22.34
C LYS A 99 25.76 -27.06 -21.35
N PHE A 100 26.14 -28.26 -21.79
CA PHE A 100 26.32 -29.44 -20.95
C PHE A 100 27.80 -29.65 -20.61
N GLU A 101 28.07 -30.21 -19.43
CA GLU A 101 29.44 -30.64 -19.08
C GLU A 101 29.91 -31.78 -20.01
N PRO A 102 31.22 -31.90 -20.27
CA PRO A 102 31.77 -32.98 -21.08
C PRO A 102 31.29 -34.37 -20.60
N GLY A 103 30.69 -35.14 -21.50
CA GLY A 103 30.17 -36.48 -21.21
C GLY A 103 28.75 -36.52 -20.64
N GLN A 104 28.11 -35.37 -20.37
CA GLN A 104 26.73 -35.28 -19.90
C GLN A 104 25.72 -34.89 -21.00
N THR A 105 26.16 -34.78 -22.25
CA THR A 105 25.26 -34.47 -23.39
C THR A 105 24.21 -35.58 -23.56
N PRO A 106 22.90 -35.24 -23.58
CA PRO A 106 21.84 -36.23 -23.80
C PRO A 106 21.97 -36.93 -25.15
N LYS A 107 21.56 -38.21 -25.24
CA LYS A 107 21.55 -38.98 -26.50
C LYS A 107 20.55 -38.43 -27.54
N ALA A 108 19.52 -37.73 -27.08
CA ALA A 108 18.53 -37.06 -27.92
C ALA A 108 18.09 -35.77 -27.23
N MET A 109 18.05 -34.67 -27.98
CA MET A 109 17.64 -33.36 -27.47
C MET A 109 16.38 -32.91 -28.18
N ARG A 110 15.26 -32.84 -27.45
CA ARG A 110 14.02 -32.28 -27.99
C ARG A 110 14.15 -30.76 -28.06
N ILE A 111 13.97 -30.23 -29.26
CA ILE A 111 13.98 -28.80 -29.54
C ILE A 111 12.60 -28.37 -30.00
N VAL A 112 12.31 -27.09 -29.81
CA VAL A 112 11.14 -26.44 -30.36
C VAL A 112 11.60 -25.26 -31.17
N THR A 113 11.20 -25.25 -32.44
CA THR A 113 11.54 -24.20 -33.40
C THR A 113 10.34 -23.30 -33.59
N ILE A 114 10.53 -22.00 -33.39
CA ILE A 114 9.64 -20.95 -33.87
C ILE A 114 10.22 -20.50 -35.21
N ASP A 115 9.48 -20.74 -36.30
CA ASP A 115 9.98 -20.57 -37.66
C ASP A 115 10.56 -19.16 -37.89
N GLY A 116 11.79 -19.11 -38.41
CA GLY A 116 12.53 -17.87 -38.67
C GLY A 116 12.89 -17.02 -37.45
N LEU A 117 12.63 -17.49 -36.22
CA LEU A 117 12.80 -16.67 -35.01
C LEU A 117 13.72 -17.30 -33.97
N ASP A 118 13.47 -18.55 -33.60
CA ASP A 118 14.14 -19.15 -32.44
C ASP A 118 14.15 -20.69 -32.48
N VAL A 119 15.19 -21.28 -31.91
CA VAL A 119 15.33 -22.72 -31.70
C VAL A 119 15.86 -22.96 -30.29
N ASN A 120 15.00 -23.51 -29.42
CA ASN A 120 15.35 -23.73 -28.02
C ASN A 120 15.08 -25.16 -27.56
N PRO A 121 15.96 -25.73 -26.68
CA PRO A 121 15.71 -27.03 -26.07
C PRO A 121 14.53 -26.92 -25.10
N CYS A 122 13.48 -27.68 -25.35
CA CYS A 122 12.31 -27.69 -24.48
C CYS A 122 11.56 -29.01 -24.58
N CYS A 123 11.15 -29.55 -23.42
CA CYS A 123 10.31 -30.76 -23.32
C CYS A 123 8.83 -30.46 -23.09
N GLY A 124 8.44 -29.18 -23.10
CA GLY A 124 7.08 -28.73 -22.83
C GLY A 124 6.08 -28.98 -23.96
N THR A 125 4.81 -28.71 -23.65
CA THR A 125 3.72 -28.70 -24.62
C THR A 125 3.57 -27.31 -25.24
N HIS A 126 3.43 -27.27 -26.56
CA HIS A 126 3.40 -26.03 -27.34
C HIS A 126 2.20 -26.01 -28.28
N VAL A 127 1.80 -24.81 -28.66
CA VAL A 127 0.86 -24.60 -29.78
C VAL A 127 1.52 -25.01 -31.10
N GLN A 128 0.71 -25.28 -32.13
CA GLN A 128 1.24 -25.65 -33.46
C GLN A 128 1.69 -24.43 -34.28
N ASN A 129 1.11 -23.26 -33.99
CA ASN A 129 1.49 -21.98 -34.59
C ASN A 129 1.21 -20.84 -33.61
N LEU A 130 1.90 -19.71 -33.80
CA LEU A 130 1.82 -18.58 -32.87
C LEU A 130 0.44 -17.92 -32.86
N ALA A 131 -0.37 -17.99 -33.93
CA ALA A 131 -1.71 -17.39 -33.96
C ALA A 131 -2.66 -18.00 -32.91
N GLN A 132 -2.41 -19.24 -32.47
CA GLN A 132 -3.14 -19.85 -31.35
C GLN A 132 -2.93 -19.13 -30.01
N LEU A 133 -1.90 -18.27 -29.90
CA LEU A 133 -1.68 -17.41 -28.73
C LEU A 133 -2.62 -16.21 -28.71
N ARG A 134 -3.23 -15.82 -29.84
CA ARG A 134 -4.12 -14.66 -30.04
C ARG A 134 -3.46 -13.31 -29.73
N SER A 135 -3.02 -13.10 -28.49
CA SER A 135 -2.31 -11.91 -28.04
C SER A 135 -1.51 -12.20 -26.78
N LEU A 136 -0.52 -11.36 -26.51
CA LEU A 136 0.20 -11.26 -25.24
C LEU A 136 0.07 -9.85 -24.70
N ARG A 137 -0.16 -9.70 -23.39
CA ARG A 137 -0.16 -8.42 -22.69
C ARG A 137 0.76 -8.44 -21.48
N VAL A 138 1.64 -7.44 -21.38
CA VAL A 138 2.41 -7.17 -20.17
C VAL A 138 1.49 -6.53 -19.13
N LEU A 139 1.60 -6.97 -17.88
CA LEU A 139 0.77 -6.52 -16.76
C LEU A 139 1.54 -5.55 -15.86
N SER A 140 2.75 -5.92 -15.50
CA SER A 140 3.59 -5.14 -14.60
C SER A 140 5.05 -5.57 -14.71
N THR A 141 5.92 -4.71 -14.23
CA THR A 141 7.35 -4.97 -14.09
C THR A 141 7.81 -4.70 -12.69
N GLU A 142 8.64 -5.60 -12.18
CA GLU A 142 9.26 -5.51 -10.86
C GLU A 142 10.76 -5.71 -11.01
N TYR A 143 11.57 -4.84 -10.41
CA TYR A 143 13.01 -5.06 -10.37
C TYR A 143 13.39 -5.72 -9.05
N ALA A 144 13.91 -6.94 -9.12
CA ALA A 144 14.33 -7.69 -7.94
C ALA A 144 15.59 -8.51 -8.25
N ARG A 145 16.51 -8.58 -7.28
CA ARG A 145 17.71 -9.46 -7.33
C ARG A 145 18.57 -9.31 -8.60
N GLY A 146 18.61 -8.11 -9.19
CA GLY A 146 19.43 -7.84 -10.37
C GLY A 146 18.76 -8.10 -11.71
N ALA A 147 17.48 -8.50 -11.73
CA ALA A 147 16.72 -8.76 -12.94
C ALA A 147 15.41 -7.96 -12.97
N SER A 148 14.94 -7.68 -14.18
CA SER A 148 13.61 -7.14 -14.44
C SER A 148 12.63 -8.29 -14.60
N ARG A 149 11.78 -8.52 -13.59
CA ARG A 149 10.69 -9.48 -13.66
C ARG A 149 9.51 -8.85 -14.38
N VAL A 150 9.21 -9.36 -15.56
CA VAL A 150 8.07 -8.93 -16.39
C VAL A 150 6.93 -9.92 -16.18
N TRP A 151 5.81 -9.44 -15.67
CA TRP A 151 4.57 -10.21 -15.55
C TRP A 151 3.72 -10.05 -16.80
N PHE A 152 3.22 -11.15 -17.36
CA PHE A 152 2.40 -11.13 -18.57
C PHE A 152 1.33 -12.22 -18.56
N VAL A 153 0.38 -12.07 -19.48
CA VAL A 153 -0.64 -13.08 -19.83
C VAL A 153 -0.73 -13.23 -21.34
N ALA A 154 -1.02 -14.45 -21.81
CA ALA A 154 -1.22 -14.73 -23.22
C ALA A 154 -2.45 -15.62 -23.45
N GLY A 155 -2.99 -15.63 -24.67
CA GLY A 155 -4.13 -16.46 -25.03
C GLY A 155 -5.38 -16.12 -24.26
N GLU A 156 -6.11 -17.14 -23.83
CA GLU A 156 -7.38 -16.96 -23.11
C GLU A 156 -7.22 -16.19 -21.79
N ARG A 157 -6.02 -16.20 -21.20
CA ARG A 157 -5.74 -15.43 -19.98
C ARG A 157 -5.84 -13.92 -20.20
N VAL A 158 -5.60 -13.43 -21.42
CA VAL A 158 -5.80 -12.01 -21.76
C VAL A 158 -7.28 -11.63 -21.65
N ASN A 159 -8.18 -12.45 -22.20
CA ASN A 159 -9.63 -12.23 -22.10
C ASN A 159 -10.12 -12.30 -20.66
N ARG A 160 -9.60 -13.24 -19.87
CA ARG A 160 -9.93 -13.36 -18.44
C ARG A 160 -9.46 -12.15 -17.64
N GLU A 161 -8.26 -11.68 -17.93
CA GLU A 161 -7.69 -10.47 -17.32
C GLU A 161 -8.52 -9.24 -17.67
N PHE A 162 -8.83 -9.03 -18.95
CA PHE A 162 -9.69 -7.94 -19.43
C PHE A 162 -11.07 -7.98 -18.77
N SER A 163 -11.70 -9.15 -18.70
CA SER A 163 -12.99 -9.33 -18.03
C SER A 163 -12.93 -8.97 -16.54
N ARG A 164 -11.80 -9.25 -15.87
CA ARG A 164 -11.60 -8.88 -14.47
C ARG A 164 -11.45 -7.36 -14.33
N MET A 165 -10.67 -6.72 -15.20
CA MET A 165 -10.51 -5.26 -15.21
C MET A 165 -11.84 -4.54 -15.47
N LEU A 166 -12.62 -5.01 -16.45
CA LEU A 166 -13.93 -4.43 -16.79
C LEU A 166 -14.93 -4.57 -15.64
N ARG A 167 -14.95 -5.71 -14.92
CA ARG A 167 -15.78 -5.86 -13.71
C ARG A 167 -15.40 -4.85 -12.63
N ASN A 168 -14.11 -4.61 -12.42
CA ASN A 168 -13.65 -3.62 -11.45
C ASN A 168 -14.06 -2.20 -11.88
N GLU A 169 -13.94 -1.86 -13.16
CA GLU A 169 -14.36 -0.57 -13.70
C GLU A 169 -15.88 -0.35 -13.57
N HIS A 170 -16.70 -1.36 -13.82
CA HIS A 170 -18.14 -1.29 -13.56
C HIS A 170 -18.46 -1.09 -12.07
N ALA A 171 -17.75 -1.77 -11.17
CA ALA A 171 -17.91 -1.56 -9.74
C ALA A 171 -17.55 -0.12 -9.33
N MET A 172 -16.47 0.43 -9.89
CA MET A 172 -16.07 1.83 -9.67
C MET A 172 -17.11 2.82 -10.21
N THR A 173 -17.67 2.56 -11.40
CA THR A 173 -18.75 3.36 -11.99
C THR A 173 -19.95 3.44 -11.06
N LYS A 174 -20.34 2.31 -10.44
CA LYS A 174 -21.43 2.28 -9.45
C LYS A 174 -21.09 3.06 -8.18
N LEU A 175 -19.87 2.91 -7.65
CA LEU A 175 -19.44 3.59 -6.41
C LEU A 175 -19.30 5.11 -6.60
N LEU A 176 -18.74 5.54 -7.73
CA LEU A 176 -18.44 6.93 -8.00
C LEU A 176 -19.59 7.68 -8.70
N SER A 177 -20.55 6.92 -9.25
CA SER A 177 -21.65 7.45 -10.07
C SER A 177 -21.12 8.36 -11.20
N SER A 178 -20.08 7.89 -11.89
CA SER A 178 -19.42 8.63 -12.99
C SER A 178 -18.89 7.66 -14.05
N ALA A 179 -18.69 8.17 -15.27
CA ALA A 179 -18.10 7.41 -16.37
C ALA A 179 -16.65 6.98 -16.03
N PRO A 180 -16.14 5.88 -16.63
CA PRO A 180 -14.77 5.40 -16.44
C PRO A 180 -13.69 6.47 -16.57
N ASP A 181 -13.76 7.28 -17.62
CA ASP A 181 -12.78 8.35 -17.89
C ASP A 181 -12.72 9.39 -16.76
N ASP A 182 -13.80 9.54 -16.00
CA ASP A 182 -13.89 10.50 -14.90
C ASP A 182 -13.47 9.92 -13.55
N HIS A 183 -13.26 8.60 -13.42
CA HIS A 183 -13.03 7.92 -12.13
C HIS A 183 -11.87 8.56 -11.36
N ALA A 184 -10.73 8.78 -12.02
CA ALA A 184 -9.56 9.37 -11.38
C ALA A 184 -9.85 10.77 -10.84
N SER A 185 -10.43 11.65 -11.68
CA SER A 185 -10.78 13.01 -11.27
C SER A 185 -11.82 13.04 -10.13
N ARG A 186 -12.75 12.09 -10.13
CA ARG A 186 -13.78 11.97 -9.09
C ARG A 186 -13.17 11.54 -7.76
N VAL A 187 -12.23 10.60 -7.78
CA VAL A 187 -11.47 10.18 -6.59
C VAL A 187 -10.63 11.34 -6.04
N GLU A 188 -9.95 12.09 -6.89
CA GLU A 188 -9.18 13.28 -6.47
C GLU A 188 -10.06 14.31 -5.75
N ARG A 189 -11.25 14.61 -6.30
CA ARG A 189 -12.21 15.52 -5.66
C ARG A 189 -12.71 14.98 -4.32
N LEU A 190 -12.98 13.68 -4.21
CA LEU A 190 -13.37 13.05 -2.95
C LEU A 190 -12.27 13.17 -1.89
N LEU A 191 -11.01 12.94 -2.25
CA LEU A 191 -9.86 13.09 -1.35
C LEU A 191 -9.67 14.54 -0.90
N GLN A 192 -9.82 15.50 -1.83
CA GLN A 192 -9.77 16.93 -1.50
C GLN A 192 -10.91 17.33 -0.57
N PHE A 193 -12.13 16.86 -0.83
CA PHE A 193 -13.29 17.09 0.03
C PHE A 193 -13.07 16.52 1.43
N GLN A 194 -12.58 15.27 1.55
CA GLN A 194 -12.27 14.65 2.83
C GLN A 194 -11.25 15.47 3.64
N LYS A 195 -10.19 15.97 2.98
CA LYS A 195 -9.18 16.82 3.62
C LYS A 195 -9.78 18.13 4.12
N SER A 196 -10.60 18.79 3.31
CA SER A 196 -11.28 20.04 3.69
C SER A 196 -12.29 19.84 4.81
N ALA A 197 -13.11 18.80 4.75
CA ALA A 197 -14.07 18.45 5.81
C ALA A 197 -13.35 18.12 7.13
N THR A 198 -12.21 17.41 7.08
CA THR A 198 -11.40 17.11 8.27
C THR A 198 -10.81 18.38 8.89
N LYS A 199 -10.37 19.34 8.07
CA LYS A 199 -9.88 20.64 8.54
C LYS A 199 -11.02 21.42 9.20
N GLU A 200 -12.19 21.46 8.58
CA GLU A 200 -13.35 22.17 9.09
C GLU A 200 -13.85 21.58 10.41
N LEU A 201 -13.91 20.24 10.51
CA LEU A 201 -14.26 19.55 11.75
C LEU A 201 -13.31 19.94 12.91
N LYS A 202 -12.01 20.06 12.65
CA LYS A 202 -11.05 20.52 13.66
C LYS A 202 -11.24 21.99 14.05
N ASN A 203 -11.62 22.85 13.11
CA ASN A 203 -11.92 24.26 13.41
C ASN A 203 -13.17 24.36 14.28
N LEU A 204 -14.26 23.68 13.89
CA LEU A 204 -15.50 23.63 14.67
C LEU A 204 -15.29 23.03 16.06
N GLN A 205 -14.47 21.98 16.19
CA GLN A 205 -14.09 21.43 17.50
C GLN A 205 -13.37 22.46 18.38
N LYS A 206 -12.50 23.31 17.80
CA LYS A 206 -11.82 24.39 18.54
C LYS A 206 -12.79 25.49 18.95
N GLU A 207 -13.69 25.91 18.07
CA GLU A 207 -14.71 26.92 18.38
C GLU A 207 -15.66 26.43 19.48
N LEU A 208 -16.08 25.17 19.40
CA LEU A 208 -16.88 24.52 20.44
C LEU A 208 -16.13 24.43 21.77
N ALA A 209 -14.85 24.00 21.75
CA ALA A 209 -14.02 23.98 22.95
C ALA A 209 -13.85 25.37 23.57
N ALA A 210 -13.70 26.42 22.75
CA ALA A 210 -13.61 27.79 23.24
C ALA A 210 -14.93 28.27 23.87
N SER A 211 -16.08 27.90 23.28
CA SER A 211 -17.39 28.23 23.88
C SER A 211 -17.58 27.53 25.22
N ILE A 212 -17.34 26.22 25.27
CA ILE A 212 -17.44 25.43 26.50
C ILE A 212 -16.49 25.98 27.56
N ALA A 213 -15.24 26.30 27.19
CA ALA A 213 -14.29 26.88 28.14
C ALA A 213 -14.82 28.15 28.80
N ARG A 214 -15.49 29.04 28.05
CA ARG A 214 -16.10 30.25 28.62
C ARG A 214 -17.17 29.92 29.66
N ASP A 215 -18.03 28.95 29.36
CA ASP A 215 -19.09 28.51 30.27
C ASP A 215 -18.51 27.89 31.55
N LEU A 216 -17.46 27.07 31.42
CA LEU A 216 -16.76 26.46 32.55
C LEU A 216 -16.00 27.50 33.39
N MET A 217 -15.39 28.51 32.76
CA MET A 217 -14.72 29.60 33.47
C MET A 217 -15.68 30.46 34.31
N ALA A 218 -16.95 30.56 33.90
CA ALA A 218 -17.98 31.25 34.66
C ALA A 218 -18.40 30.50 35.95
N GLN A 219 -18.06 29.22 36.08
CA GLN A 219 -18.40 28.35 37.21
C GLN A 219 -17.24 28.20 38.22
N THR A 220 -16.13 28.93 38.04
CA THR A 220 -14.92 28.76 38.87
C THR A 220 -15.14 29.00 40.36
N SER A 221 -16.15 29.78 40.75
CA SER A 221 -16.54 29.99 42.15
C SER A 221 -16.97 28.70 42.87
N GLU A 222 -17.32 27.64 42.15
CA GLU A 222 -17.70 26.34 42.72
C GLU A 222 -16.49 25.49 43.16
N GLY A 223 -15.27 25.93 42.85
CA GLY A 223 -14.00 25.30 43.28
C GLY A 223 -13.63 24.03 42.50
N VAL A 224 -14.60 23.20 42.12
CA VAL A 224 -14.42 22.05 41.21
C VAL A 224 -15.49 22.10 40.12
N VAL A 225 -15.05 22.21 38.86
CA VAL A 225 -15.90 22.34 37.67
C VAL A 225 -15.76 21.09 36.80
N THR A 226 -16.87 20.60 36.26
CA THR A 226 -16.89 19.33 35.53
C THR A 226 -17.39 19.50 34.10
N TYR A 227 -16.90 18.66 33.20
CA TYR A 227 -17.39 18.57 31.84
C TYR A 227 -17.28 17.14 31.34
N HIS A 228 -18.35 16.64 30.71
CA HIS A 228 -18.39 15.33 30.07
C HIS A 228 -18.84 15.44 28.62
N ARG A 229 -18.28 14.60 27.75
CA ARG A 229 -18.69 14.48 26.35
C ARG A 229 -18.57 13.04 25.87
N ASP A 230 -19.69 12.45 25.44
CA ASP A 230 -19.70 11.09 24.90
C ASP A 230 -18.74 10.94 23.71
N GLU A 231 -18.89 11.81 22.71
CA GLU A 231 -18.09 11.79 21.48
C GLU A 231 -16.90 12.77 21.54
N GLY A 232 -15.87 12.43 22.29
CA GLY A 232 -14.65 13.22 22.41
C GLY A 232 -13.38 12.36 22.43
N ASP A 233 -12.28 12.93 21.97
CA ASP A 233 -10.96 12.33 22.08
C ASP A 233 -10.06 13.13 23.03
N LEU A 234 -8.87 12.61 23.29
CA LEU A 234 -7.91 13.29 24.16
C LEU A 234 -7.48 14.65 23.58
N GLY A 235 -7.46 14.78 22.25
CA GLY A 235 -7.11 16.03 21.57
C GLY A 235 -8.13 17.13 21.83
N PHE A 236 -9.42 16.79 21.87
CA PHE A 236 -10.48 17.71 22.26
C PHE A 236 -10.33 18.14 23.72
N LEU A 237 -10.14 17.20 24.66
CA LEU A 237 -9.93 17.53 26.08
C LEU A 237 -8.71 18.42 26.31
N GLN A 238 -7.61 18.17 25.59
CA GLN A 238 -6.41 19.01 25.63
C GLN A 238 -6.63 20.40 25.03
N THR A 239 -7.40 20.48 23.94
CA THR A 239 -7.79 21.77 23.34
C THR A 239 -8.66 22.57 24.31
N LEU A 240 -9.65 21.93 24.92
CA LEU A 240 -10.51 22.55 25.93
C LEU A 240 -9.68 23.06 27.12
N LEU A 241 -8.78 22.23 27.65
CA LEU A 241 -7.85 22.63 28.70
C LEU A 241 -6.99 23.84 28.30
N SER A 242 -6.49 23.87 27.06
CA SER A 242 -5.72 25.01 26.56
C SER A 242 -6.55 26.30 26.51
N MET A 243 -7.86 26.21 26.25
CA MET A 243 -8.77 27.36 26.23
C MET A 243 -9.11 27.87 27.64
N LEU A 244 -9.06 27.00 28.65
CA LEU A 244 -9.23 27.40 30.06
C LEU A 244 -8.07 28.29 30.56
N GLY A 245 -6.88 28.17 29.95
CA GLY A 245 -5.74 29.04 30.26
C GLY A 245 -5.37 29.06 31.75
N ASP A 246 -5.31 30.27 32.33
CA ASP A 246 -4.97 30.49 33.74
C ASP A 246 -6.12 30.23 34.71
N ALA A 247 -7.37 30.09 34.24
CA ALA A 247 -8.52 29.82 35.11
C ALA A 247 -8.38 28.51 35.91
N LYS A 248 -7.55 27.57 35.42
CA LYS A 248 -7.19 26.34 36.15
C LYS A 248 -6.38 26.59 37.43
N ASN A 249 -5.87 27.80 37.64
CA ASN A 249 -5.23 28.17 38.90
C ASN A 249 -6.26 28.56 39.96
N ASP A 250 -7.49 28.88 39.56
CA ASP A 250 -8.56 29.30 40.48
C ASP A 250 -9.44 28.09 40.88
N ALA A 251 -9.72 27.17 39.95
CA ALA A 251 -10.57 25.99 40.17
C ALA A 251 -9.90 24.67 39.73
N VAL A 252 -10.46 23.54 40.16
CA VAL A 252 -10.10 22.22 39.62
C VAL A 252 -11.10 21.84 38.54
N PHE A 253 -10.61 21.59 37.33
CA PHE A 253 -11.41 21.12 36.20
C PHE A 253 -11.29 19.61 36.07
N VAL A 254 -12.43 18.91 36.01
CA VAL A 254 -12.53 17.48 35.71
C VAL A 254 -13.21 17.33 34.36
N LEU A 255 -12.42 17.07 33.32
CA LEU A 255 -12.87 16.93 31.94
C LEU A 255 -12.84 15.44 31.54
N THR A 256 -13.93 14.93 30.99
CA THR A 256 -14.04 13.51 30.61
C THR A 256 -14.64 13.35 29.22
N ALA A 257 -14.25 12.27 28.53
CA ALA A 257 -14.81 11.91 27.24
C ALA A 257 -14.93 10.39 27.04
N GLY A 258 -15.92 9.95 26.29
CA GLY A 258 -16.20 8.54 26.02
C GLY A 258 -17.46 8.03 26.72
N GLU A 259 -17.87 6.80 26.42
CA GLU A 259 -19.11 6.23 26.94
C GLU A 259 -19.06 6.03 28.47
N LEU A 260 -20.12 6.47 29.16
CA LEU A 260 -20.22 6.41 30.63
C LEU A 260 -20.08 4.99 31.21
N LEU A 261 -20.59 3.99 30.50
CA LEU A 261 -20.56 2.56 30.90
C LEU A 261 -19.38 1.80 30.27
N GLY A 262 -18.50 2.50 29.54
CA GLY A 262 -17.37 1.93 28.81
C GLY A 262 -16.02 2.45 29.29
N GLU A 263 -14.98 2.16 28.51
CA GLU A 263 -13.67 2.80 28.71
C GLU A 263 -13.71 4.23 28.14
N GLY A 264 -13.24 5.18 28.93
CA GLY A 264 -13.17 6.58 28.54
C GLY A 264 -11.86 7.25 28.91
N LEU A 265 -11.79 8.53 28.60
CA LEU A 265 -10.67 9.41 28.81
C LEU A 265 -11.02 10.41 29.91
N PHE A 266 -10.02 10.76 30.71
CA PHE A 266 -10.17 11.84 31.68
C PHE A 266 -8.95 12.77 31.64
N LEU A 267 -9.19 14.00 32.01
CA LEU A 267 -8.19 15.03 32.26
C LEU A 267 -8.64 15.84 33.47
N ILE A 268 -7.83 15.86 34.51
CA ILE A 268 -8.03 16.72 35.68
C ILE A 268 -6.92 17.77 35.66
N ALA A 269 -7.30 19.05 35.78
CA ALA A 269 -6.37 20.16 35.83
C ALA A 269 -6.72 21.13 36.94
N GLY A 270 -5.74 21.70 37.61
CA GLY A 270 -5.94 22.61 38.73
C GLY A 270 -4.63 23.25 39.19
N PRO A 271 -4.62 23.89 40.37
CA PRO A 271 -3.40 24.41 40.97
C PRO A 271 -2.34 23.30 41.10
N PRO A 272 -1.08 23.52 40.68
CA PRO A 272 -0.08 22.46 40.65
C PRO A 272 0.12 21.73 41.98
N GLU A 273 0.20 22.47 43.08
CA GLU A 273 0.38 21.89 44.42
C GLU A 273 -0.79 21.01 44.83
N PHE A 274 -2.02 21.47 44.58
CA PHE A 274 -3.25 20.72 44.85
C PHE A 274 -3.30 19.41 44.06
N ILE A 275 -3.00 19.46 42.75
CA ILE A 275 -3.06 18.28 41.88
C ILE A 275 -1.95 17.27 42.23
N ILE A 276 -0.76 17.73 42.61
CA ILE A 276 0.33 16.86 43.06
C ILE A 276 -0.05 16.14 44.36
N ALA A 277 -0.70 16.85 45.30
CA ALA A 277 -1.10 16.29 46.60
C ALA A 277 -2.30 15.33 46.49
N HIS A 278 -3.33 15.69 45.71
CA HIS A 278 -4.63 14.99 45.73
C HIS A 278 -5.03 14.32 44.41
N GLY A 279 -4.48 14.74 43.26
CA GLY A 279 -4.96 14.30 41.95
C GLY A 279 -4.84 12.79 41.70
N LYS A 280 -3.82 12.13 42.27
CA LYS A 280 -3.65 10.68 42.16
C LYS A 280 -4.56 9.87 43.09
N SER A 281 -4.92 10.41 44.26
CA SER A 281 -5.69 9.67 45.27
C SER A 281 -7.15 9.47 44.86
N VAL A 282 -7.66 10.32 43.96
CA VAL A 282 -9.04 10.22 43.45
C VAL A 282 -9.19 9.31 42.24
N LEU A 283 -8.10 8.95 41.54
CA LEU A 283 -8.19 8.10 40.34
C LEU A 283 -8.82 6.73 40.55
N PRO A 284 -8.60 6.02 41.69
CA PRO A 284 -9.25 4.74 41.94
C PRO A 284 -10.78 4.80 41.93
N LEU A 285 -11.40 5.96 42.17
CA LEU A 285 -12.86 6.13 42.18
C LEU A 285 -13.49 5.91 40.80
N ILE A 286 -12.73 6.16 39.73
CA ILE A 286 -13.16 6.00 38.33
C ILE A 286 -12.42 4.84 37.64
N ASP A 287 -11.76 3.96 38.41
CA ASP A 287 -10.83 2.95 37.88
C ASP A 287 -9.78 3.55 36.92
N GLY A 288 -9.32 4.76 37.26
CA GLY A 288 -8.47 5.59 36.43
C GLY A 288 -6.99 5.20 36.51
N LYS A 289 -6.32 5.20 35.36
CA LYS A 289 -4.86 5.10 35.25
C LYS A 289 -4.33 6.32 34.51
N GLY A 290 -3.53 7.13 35.18
CA GLY A 290 -2.98 8.38 34.64
C GLY A 290 -1.62 8.76 35.23
N GLY A 291 -1.10 9.89 34.75
CA GLY A 291 0.23 10.41 35.12
C GLY A 291 0.37 10.90 36.57
N SER A 292 1.50 11.54 36.88
CA SER A 292 1.82 12.03 38.22
C SER A 292 1.26 13.40 38.61
N GLY A 293 0.48 14.06 37.75
CA GLY A 293 -0.01 15.41 38.03
C GLY A 293 0.97 16.54 37.68
N LYS A 294 1.99 16.26 36.85
CA LYS A 294 3.02 17.25 36.48
C LYS A 294 2.36 18.51 35.87
N ASN A 295 2.83 19.69 36.25
CA ASN A 295 2.31 21.00 35.84
C ASN A 295 0.81 21.20 36.15
N GLY A 296 0.30 20.57 37.22
CA GLY A 296 -1.10 20.68 37.61
C GLY A 296 -2.06 19.95 36.69
N ILE A 297 -1.59 18.94 35.94
CA ILE A 297 -2.40 18.20 34.97
C ILE A 297 -2.18 16.70 35.16
N ILE A 298 -3.28 15.96 35.29
CA ILE A 298 -3.31 14.50 35.26
C ILE A 298 -4.30 14.06 34.19
N GLN A 299 -3.86 13.21 33.26
CA GLN A 299 -4.69 12.68 32.19
C GLN A 299 -4.48 11.17 32.08
N GLY A 300 -5.48 10.47 31.56
CA GLY A 300 -5.42 9.02 31.46
C GLY A 300 -6.69 8.39 30.91
N LYS A 301 -6.78 7.08 31.09
CA LYS A 301 -7.96 6.27 30.77
C LYS A 301 -8.66 5.84 32.05
N ALA A 302 -9.97 5.75 32.00
CA ALA A 302 -10.83 5.32 33.10
C ALA A 302 -11.83 4.28 32.59
N LYS A 303 -12.23 3.35 33.48
CA LYS A 303 -13.27 2.35 33.17
C LYS A 303 -14.58 2.61 33.91
N GLY A 304 -14.57 3.49 34.91
CA GLY A 304 -15.72 3.84 35.72
C GLY A 304 -16.11 5.32 35.55
N LEU A 305 -16.35 5.79 34.32
CA LEU A 305 -16.79 7.17 34.10
C LEU A 305 -18.17 7.46 34.75
N ALA A 306 -19.01 6.45 34.95
CA ALA A 306 -20.23 6.56 35.76
C ALA A 306 -19.99 7.05 37.20
N ASN A 307 -18.77 6.93 37.73
CA ASN A 307 -18.41 7.36 39.09
C ASN A 307 -17.71 8.72 39.15
N VAL A 308 -17.74 9.51 38.07
CA VAL A 308 -17.10 10.84 38.02
C VAL A 308 -17.65 11.75 39.11
N ASP A 309 -18.95 11.67 39.44
CA ASP A 309 -19.55 12.46 40.52
C ASP A 309 -18.92 12.18 41.89
N ALA A 310 -18.58 10.92 42.17
CA ALA A 310 -17.90 10.55 43.42
C ALA A 310 -16.47 11.11 43.47
N LEU A 311 -15.77 11.10 42.33
CA LEU A 311 -14.46 11.73 42.20
C LEU A 311 -14.53 13.24 42.42
N VAL A 312 -15.55 13.89 41.87
CA VAL A 312 -15.76 15.35 41.97
C VAL A 312 -16.08 15.75 43.41
N ALA A 313 -16.99 15.05 44.07
CA ALA A 313 -17.29 15.26 45.48
C ALA A 313 -16.04 15.13 46.35
N LYS A 314 -15.17 14.15 46.06
CA LYS A 314 -13.93 13.96 46.83
C LYS A 314 -12.93 15.11 46.64
N LEU A 315 -12.84 15.66 45.43
CA LEU A 315 -12.01 16.84 45.16
C LEU A 315 -12.55 18.10 45.85
N GLN A 316 -13.87 18.26 45.94
CA GLN A 316 -14.50 19.36 46.66
C GLN A 316 -14.21 19.29 48.17
N GLU A 317 -14.29 18.09 48.77
CA GLU A 317 -13.91 17.88 50.17
C GLU A 317 -12.46 18.33 50.45
N PHE A 318 -11.51 17.96 49.57
CA PHE A 318 -10.11 18.37 49.73
C PHE A 318 -9.92 19.88 49.58
N ARG A 319 -10.69 20.55 48.72
CA ARG A 319 -10.64 22.01 48.56
C ARG A 319 -11.14 22.77 49.79
N LEU A 320 -12.14 22.25 50.50
CA LEU A 320 -12.68 22.87 51.72
C LEU A 320 -11.76 22.72 52.95
N GLN A 321 -10.78 21.82 52.89
CA GLN A 321 -9.83 21.55 53.98
C GLN A 321 -8.53 22.38 53.87
N GLN A 322 -8.38 23.19 52.81
CA GLN A 322 -7.27 24.13 52.61
C GLN A 322 -7.70 25.55 52.96
#